data_AF-A0A968JDM9-F1
#
_entry.id   AF-A0A968JDM9-F1
#
_cell.length_a   1.000
_cell.length_b   1.000
_cell.length_c   1.000
_cell.angle_alpha   90.00
_cell.angle_beta   90.00
_cell.angle_gamma   90.00
#
_symmetry.space_group_name_H-M   'P 1'
#
loop_
_entity.id
_entity.type
_entity.pdbx_description
1 polymer ?
#
loop_
_entity_poly.entity_id
_entity_poly.type
_entity_poly.pdbx_seq_one_letter_code
_entity_poly.pdbx_strand_id
1 'polypeptide(L)'
;MKLFTTGFETEFIDADDLFECLRIIRQQLEIERGYKILCKGAKQNVHPSSLSRQMNGGVSAYELTMGSPARMECIINIFDEANPEEVDTVDHQMEFYRRWVESL
;
A
#
# COMPACT_ATOMS: atom_id res chain seq x y z
N MET A 1 -21.58 -9.23 3.34
CA MET A 1 -22.96 -8.89 2.90
C MET A 1 -22.85 -8.20 1.56
N LYS A 2 -23.29 -8.84 0.45
CA LYS A 2 -23.25 -8.23 -0.89
C LYS A 2 -24.50 -7.37 -1.06
N LEU A 3 -24.32 -6.05 -1.06
CA LEU A 3 -25.35 -5.09 -1.46
C LEU A 3 -25.22 -4.91 -2.98
N PHE A 4 -26.26 -5.29 -3.72
CA PHE A 4 -26.30 -5.12 -5.16
C PHE A 4 -26.99 -3.79 -5.50
N THR A 5 -26.23 -2.86 -6.06
CA THR A 5 -26.75 -1.61 -6.63
C THR A 5 -26.21 -1.47 -8.05
N THR A 6 -27.10 -1.56 -9.04
CA THR A 6 -26.95 -1.12 -10.44
C THR A 6 -25.59 -1.37 -11.12
N GLY A 7 -25.42 -2.49 -11.82
CA GLY A 7 -24.38 -2.71 -12.86
C GLY A 7 -22.93 -2.80 -12.38
N PHE A 8 -22.62 -2.42 -11.14
CA PHE A 8 -21.30 -2.53 -10.53
C PHE A 8 -21.33 -3.59 -9.44
N GLU A 9 -20.32 -4.47 -9.43
CA GLU A 9 -20.08 -5.35 -8.32
C GLU A 9 -19.36 -4.57 -7.22
N THR A 10 -19.83 -4.67 -5.99
CA THR A 10 -19.18 -4.07 -4.81
C THR A 10 -18.64 -5.19 -3.94
N GLU A 11 -17.36 -5.09 -3.61
CA GLU A 11 -16.69 -5.94 -2.64
C GLU A 11 -16.28 -5.11 -1.43
N PHE A 12 -16.34 -5.71 -0.24
CA PHE A 12 -15.93 -5.10 1.01
C PHE A 12 -14.77 -5.91 1.58
N ILE A 13 -13.69 -5.23 1.93
CA ILE A 13 -12.50 -5.81 2.54
C ILE A 13 -12.39 -5.25 3.95
N ASP A 14 -12.21 -6.14 4.92
CA ASP A 14 -12.02 -5.80 6.33
C ASP A 14 -10.68 -6.36 6.79
N ALA A 15 -9.88 -5.51 7.43
CA ALA A 15 -8.54 -5.81 7.93
C ALA A 15 -8.17 -4.82 9.05
N ASP A 16 -7.00 -5.02 9.66
CA ASP A 16 -6.57 -4.24 10.83
C ASP A 16 -6.47 -2.73 10.56
N ASP A 17 -6.20 -2.33 9.32
CA ASP A 17 -6.12 -0.92 8.90
C ASP A 17 -6.24 -0.73 7.38
N LEU A 18 -6.27 0.54 6.96
CA LEU A 18 -6.43 0.93 5.55
C LEU A 18 -5.29 0.46 4.64
N PHE A 19 -4.05 0.37 5.15
CA PHE A 19 -2.94 -0.12 4.34
C PHE A 19 -3.09 -1.62 4.08
N GLU A 20 -3.49 -2.39 5.10
CA GLU A 20 -3.75 -3.81 4.93
C GLU A 20 -4.96 -4.08 4.02
N CYS A 21 -6.05 -3.30 4.14
CA CYS A 21 -7.16 -3.36 3.19
C CYS A 21 -6.69 -3.07 1.76
N LEU A 22 -5.89 -2.02 1.56
CA LEU A 22 -5.34 -1.68 0.25
C LEU A 22 -4.44 -2.81 -0.29
N ARG A 23 -3.62 -3.43 0.56
CA ARG A 23 -2.75 -4.56 0.19
C ARG A 23 -3.56 -5.75 -0.33
N ILE A 24 -4.65 -6.11 0.35
CA ILE A 24 -5.51 -7.24 -0.06
C ILE A 24 -6.19 -6.93 -1.40
N ILE A 25 -6.78 -5.72 -1.55
CA ILE A 25 -7.42 -5.30 -2.80
C ILE A 25 -6.43 -5.32 -3.97
N ARG A 26 -5.21 -4.79 -3.77
CA ARG A 26 -4.15 -4.82 -4.77
C ARG A 26 -3.81 -6.25 -5.17
N GLN A 27 -3.63 -7.14 -4.20
CA GLN A 27 -3.29 -8.54 -4.48
C GLN A 27 -4.37 -9.24 -5.32
N GLN A 28 -5.65 -9.02 -5.02
CA GLN A 28 -6.77 -9.58 -5.80
C GLN A 28 -6.75 -9.06 -7.24
N LEU A 29 -6.63 -7.74 -7.43
CA LEU A 29 -6.59 -7.11 -8.75
C LEU A 29 -5.38 -7.55 -9.58
N GLU A 30 -4.23 -7.70 -8.94
CA GLU A 30 -3.00 -8.22 -9.57
C GLU A 30 -3.22 -9.65 -10.07
N ILE A 31 -3.81 -10.54 -9.25
CA ILE A 31 -4.00 -11.95 -9.60
C ILE A 31 -5.12 -12.15 -10.64
N GLU A 32 -6.27 -11.51 -10.44
CA GLU A 32 -7.46 -11.78 -11.23
C GLU A 32 -7.47 -11.05 -12.58
N ARG A 33 -6.81 -9.90 -12.65
CA ARG A 33 -6.88 -8.98 -13.80
C ARG A 33 -5.52 -8.52 -14.30
N GLY A 34 -4.44 -8.74 -13.56
CA GLY A 34 -3.12 -8.15 -13.88
C GLY A 34 -3.10 -6.63 -13.72
N TYR A 35 -3.99 -6.06 -12.91
CA TYR A 35 -4.11 -4.61 -12.73
C TYR A 35 -3.26 -4.13 -11.56
N LYS A 36 -2.69 -2.92 -11.68
CA LYS A 36 -2.03 -2.19 -10.60
C LYS A 36 -2.80 -0.91 -10.29
N ILE A 37 -2.99 -0.61 -9.02
CA ILE A 37 -3.64 0.64 -8.57
C ILE A 37 -2.59 1.76 -8.57
N LEU A 38 -2.90 2.90 -9.19
CA LEU A 38 -2.02 4.07 -9.31
C LEU A 38 -2.13 5.00 -8.11
N CYS A 39 -1.73 4.52 -6.93
CA CYS A 39 -1.69 5.30 -5.70
C CYS A 39 -0.33 5.16 -4.99
N LYS A 40 0.05 6.13 -4.15
CA LYS A 40 1.33 6.11 -3.45
C LYS A 40 1.51 4.90 -2.55
N GLY A 41 0.42 4.36 -1.99
CA GLY A 41 0.43 3.11 -1.24
C GLY A 41 0.85 1.90 -2.06
N ALA A 42 0.85 1.99 -3.39
CA ALA A 42 1.33 0.96 -4.30
C ALA A 42 2.77 1.17 -4.79
N LYS A 43 3.44 2.24 -4.39
CA LYS A 43 4.86 2.46 -4.75
C LYS A 43 5.75 1.38 -4.16
N GLN A 44 6.73 0.92 -4.92
CA GLN A 44 7.66 -0.15 -4.49
C GLN A 44 8.34 0.15 -3.15
N ASN A 45 8.72 1.41 -2.95
CA ASN A 45 9.46 1.89 -1.78
C ASN A 45 8.57 2.48 -0.68
N VAL A 46 7.25 2.23 -0.69
CA VAL A 46 6.34 2.76 0.33
C VAL A 46 5.91 1.65 1.29
N HIS A 47 6.05 1.90 2.59
CA HIS A 47 5.54 1.00 3.64
C HIS A 47 5.23 1.78 4.93
N PRO A 48 4.16 1.44 5.68
CA PRO A 48 3.88 2.06 6.95
C PRO A 48 4.75 1.50 8.07
N SER A 49 4.96 2.29 9.13
CA SER A 49 5.54 1.78 10.38
C SER A 49 4.45 1.19 11.27
N SER A 50 4.79 0.29 12.19
CA SER A 50 3.82 -0.22 13.18
C SER A 50 3.16 0.91 13.98
N LEU A 51 3.92 1.96 14.31
CA LEU A 51 3.40 3.13 15.02
C LEU A 51 2.41 3.93 14.16
N SER A 52 2.73 4.16 12.88
CA SER A 52 1.83 4.91 11.99
C SER A 52 0.52 4.14 11.76
N ARG A 53 0.57 2.81 11.59
CA ARG A 53 -0.63 1.96 11.48
C ARG A 53 -1.59 2.17 12.66
N GLN A 54 -1.06 2.22 13.89
CA GLN A 54 -1.87 2.41 15.10
C GLN A 54 -2.42 3.84 15.25
N MET A 55 -1.65 4.85 14.88
CA MET A 55 -1.98 6.25 15.14
C MET A 55 -2.96 6.85 14.12
N ASN A 56 -2.95 6.39 12.87
CA ASN A 56 -3.72 6.99 11.79
C ASN A 56 -4.61 5.99 11.02
N GLY A 57 -4.75 4.76 11.52
CA GLY A 57 -5.53 3.72 10.85
C GLY A 57 -4.94 3.30 9.51
N GLY A 58 -3.62 3.40 9.32
CA GLY A 58 -2.90 2.96 8.13
C GLY A 58 -2.93 3.93 6.94
N VAL A 59 -3.50 5.14 7.09
CA VAL A 59 -3.61 6.10 5.97
C VAL A 59 -2.28 6.77 5.61
N SER A 60 -1.33 6.84 6.54
CA SER A 60 0.01 7.40 6.27
C SER A 60 1.10 6.35 6.34
N ALA A 61 1.98 6.40 5.34
CA ALA A 61 3.13 5.54 5.17
C ALA A 61 4.39 6.36 4.88
N TYR A 62 5.55 5.72 4.86
CA TYR A 62 6.82 6.37 4.57
C TYR A 62 7.29 5.99 3.18
N GLU A 63 7.79 6.97 2.43
CA GLU A 63 8.61 6.71 1.25
C GLU A 63 10.05 6.42 1.70
N LEU A 64 10.49 5.19 1.46
CA LEU A 64 11.72 4.63 2.00
C LEU A 64 12.88 4.79 1.01
N THR A 65 14.08 4.93 1.57
CA THR A 65 15.33 4.99 0.82
C THR A 65 16.30 3.95 1.39
N MET A 66 16.88 3.12 0.52
CA MET A 66 17.82 2.07 0.94
C MET A 66 19.01 2.67 1.70
N GLY A 67 19.42 2.01 2.80
CA GLY A 67 20.51 2.47 3.66
C GLY A 67 20.19 3.71 4.49
N SER A 68 18.93 4.15 4.55
CA SER A 68 18.51 5.35 5.30
C SER A 68 17.29 5.07 6.17
N PRO A 69 17.31 5.43 7.47
CA PRO A 69 16.15 5.36 8.33
C PRO A 69 14.99 6.23 7.83
N ALA A 70 13.76 5.77 8.05
CA ALA A 70 12.56 6.53 7.72
C ALA A 70 12.49 7.83 8.53
N ARG A 71 12.05 8.92 7.90
CA ARG A 71 11.94 10.24 8.53
C ARG A 71 10.54 10.81 8.37
N MET A 72 10.16 11.74 9.26
CA MET A 72 8.83 12.36 9.25
C MET A 72 8.57 13.15 7.97
N GLU A 73 9.60 13.70 7.34
CA GLU A 73 9.46 14.45 6.08
C GLU A 73 9.11 13.55 4.89
N CYS A 74 9.30 12.24 5.03
CA CYS A 74 8.99 11.23 4.01
C CYS A 74 7.58 10.63 4.17
N ILE A 75 6.77 11.16 5.09
CA ILE A 75 5.39 10.69 5.30
C ILE A 75 4.51 11.12 4.11
N ILE A 76 3.77 10.17 3.56
CA ILE A 76 2.82 10.38 2.47
C ILE A 76 1.44 9.82 2.84
N ASN A 77 0.41 10.25 2.11
CA ASN A 77 -0.90 9.61 2.14
C ASN A 77 -0.94 8.49 1.09
N ILE A 78 -1.34 7.28 1.49
CA ILE A 78 -1.33 6.10 0.62
C ILE A 78 -2.31 6.20 -0.56
N PHE A 79 -3.32 7.06 -0.48
CA PHE A 79 -4.32 7.25 -1.54
C PHE A 79 -4.01 8.41 -2.48
N ASP A 80 -2.92 9.15 -2.26
CA ASP A 80 -2.46 10.14 -3.23
C ASP A 80 -2.08 9.47 -4.55
N GLU A 81 -2.13 10.21 -5.65
CA GLU A 81 -1.70 9.77 -6.97
C GLU A 81 -0.21 9.39 -7.01
N ALA A 82 0.12 8.34 -7.75
CA ALA A 82 1.49 7.91 -8.04
C ALA A 82 1.70 7.75 -9.55
N ASN A 83 2.92 7.99 -10.01
CA ASN A 83 3.24 7.72 -11.41
C ASN A 83 3.22 6.20 -11.67
N PRO A 84 2.75 5.75 -12.86
CA PRO A 84 2.74 4.33 -13.22
C PRO A 84 4.10 3.63 -13.13
N GLU A 85 5.20 4.37 -13.33
CA GLU A 85 6.56 3.83 -13.25
C GLU A 85 7.04 3.58 -11.81
N GLU A 86 6.36 4.14 -10.81
CA GLU A 86 6.73 4.02 -9.40
C GLU A 86 5.98 2.90 -8.68
N VAL A 87 4.85 2.44 -9.22
CA VAL A 87 4.00 1.42 -8.61
C VAL A 87 4.45 0.00 -8.93
N ASP A 88 4.33 -0.88 -7.96
CA ASP A 88 4.72 -2.28 -8.16
C ASP A 88 3.74 -3.28 -7.52
N THR A 89 4.00 -4.57 -7.75
CA THR A 89 3.24 -5.66 -7.14
C THR A 89 3.36 -5.63 -5.63
N VAL A 90 2.38 -6.21 -4.95
CA VAL A 90 2.42 -6.37 -3.49
C VAL A 90 3.70 -7.12 -3.07
N ASP A 91 4.06 -8.19 -3.77
CA ASP A 91 5.25 -8.99 -3.46
C ASP A 91 6.56 -8.19 -3.58
N HIS A 92 6.71 -7.39 -4.63
CA HIS A 92 7.91 -6.56 -4.80
C HIS A 92 8.01 -5.45 -3.76
N GLN A 93 6.88 -4.86 -3.35
CA GLN A 93 6.85 -3.87 -2.27
C GLN A 93 7.27 -4.50 -0.93
N MET A 94 6.80 -5.71 -0.62
CA MET A 94 7.18 -6.42 0.60
C MET A 94 8.65 -6.84 0.59
N GLU A 95 9.16 -7.29 -0.55
CA GLU A 95 10.58 -7.64 -0.72
C GLU A 95 11.48 -6.41 -0.61
N PHE A 96 11.07 -5.27 -1.20
CA PHE A 96 11.79 -4.00 -1.01
C PHE A 96 11.84 -3.62 0.47
N TYR A 97 10.71 -3.71 1.18
CA TYR A 97 10.65 -3.40 2.61
C TYR A 97 11.60 -4.29 3.42
N ARG A 98 11.61 -5.61 3.18
CA ARG A 98 12.53 -6.54 3.83
C ARG A 98 13.99 -6.15 3.60
N ARG A 99 14.36 -5.86 2.35
CA ARG A 99 15.71 -5.42 1.99
C ARG A 99 16.06 -4.07 2.63
N TRP A 100 15.11 -3.15 2.70
CA TRP A 100 15.31 -1.87 3.36
C TRP A 100 15.62 -2.07 4.85
N VAL A 101 14.84 -2.90 5.57
CA VAL A 101 15.11 -3.23 6.98
C VAL A 101 16.52 -3.81 7.16
N GLU A 102 16.96 -4.70 6.26
CA GLU A 102 18.31 -5.29 6.29
C GLU A 102 19.43 -4.29 5.97
N SER A 103 19.09 -3.14 5.38
CA SER A 103 20.06 -2.11 4.99
C SER A 103 20.25 -1.01 6.03
N LEU A 104 19.43 -0.97 7.08
CA LEU A 104 19.48 0.03 8.17
C LEU A 104 20.60 -0.25 9.17
#